data_AF-A0A9N9PL27-F1
#
_entry.id   AF-A0A9N9PL27-F1
#
_cell.length_a   1.000
_cell.length_b   1.000
_cell.length_c   1.000
_cell.angle_alpha   90.00
_cell.angle_beta   90.00
_cell.angle_gamma   90.00
#
_symmetry.space_group_name_H-M   'P 1'
#
loop_
_entity.id
_entity.type
_entity.pdbx_description
1 polymer ?
#
loop_
_entity_poly.entity_id
_entity_poly.type
_entity_poly.pdbx_seq_one_letter_code
_entity_poly.pdbx_strand_id
1 'polypeptide(L)'
;VSFCRENGILLYALPPHTTHILQPSEIPFAKLKKEYSKGCDMLYSSNNKLVTKRSFAKIFGPAFIMTYTPTAIINAFKATGIWPFNPNAISNDCLDPSLVTERFDLPPSPPLCQQLDQPYEQVFPPLPNKISASVELQPTSNYPTRSNVIEELKLLKVENETLRRENAQLKKQNASIKENFSLVQEELETFKNPGTSPLKLALKYPVSKTKEREVSESTKKRKTLPFAWLLTNDESWQEIKKIDEMAKKKVETTRQKKEEAAQKRADRELAKAQKQAVSARKKEERMQKKRKESD
;
A
#
# COMPACT_ATOMS: atom_id res chain seq x y z
N VAL A 1 10.58 14.98 9.65
CA VAL A 1 9.50 14.86 10.66
C VAL A 1 9.46 16.03 11.64
N SER A 2 10.59 16.49 12.20
CA SER A 2 10.66 17.65 13.10
C SER A 2 9.99 18.90 12.53
N PHE A 3 10.35 19.28 11.29
CA PHE A 3 9.76 20.44 10.60
C PHE A 3 8.23 20.37 10.53
N CYS A 4 7.66 19.23 10.11
CA CYS A 4 6.20 19.07 10.03
C CYS A 4 5.54 19.18 11.40
N ARG A 5 6.14 18.57 12.43
CA ARG A 5 5.63 18.62 13.81
C ARG A 5 5.64 20.05 14.37
N GLU A 6 6.71 20.79 14.13
CA GLU A 6 6.86 22.18 14.61
C GLU A 6 5.88 23.13 13.92
N ASN A 7 5.50 22.84 12.66
CA ASN A 7 4.57 23.66 11.88
C ASN A 7 3.12 23.13 11.85
N GLY A 8 2.79 22.09 12.62
CA GLY A 8 1.43 21.52 12.64
C GLY A 8 0.99 20.86 11.32
N ILE A 9 1.93 20.41 10.49
CA ILE A 9 1.66 19.73 9.23
C ILE A 9 1.42 18.24 9.52
N LEU A 10 0.23 17.75 9.17
CA LEU A 10 -0.09 16.33 9.24
C LEU A 10 0.64 15.56 8.15
N LEU A 11 1.50 14.63 8.54
CA LEU A 11 2.18 13.71 7.63
C LEU A 11 1.30 12.48 7.41
N TYR A 12 0.81 12.32 6.19
CA TYR A 12 0.08 11.13 5.77
C TYR A 12 1.03 10.15 5.09
N ALA A 13 1.24 8.97 5.69
CA ALA A 13 2.09 7.93 5.14
C ALA A 13 1.23 6.93 4.36
N LEU A 14 1.54 6.77 3.07
CA LEU A 14 0.89 5.77 2.22
C LEU A 14 1.48 4.37 2.50
N PRO A 15 0.64 3.32 2.57
CA PRO A 15 1.14 1.95 2.53
C PRO A 15 2.01 1.71 1.27
N PRO A 16 2.98 0.79 1.32
CA PRO A 16 3.79 0.43 0.17
C PRO A 16 2.94 0.10 -1.07
N HIS A 17 3.42 0.47 -2.26
CA HIS A 17 2.77 0.19 -3.56
C HIS A 17 1.36 0.78 -3.79
N THR A 18 0.87 1.67 -2.92
CA THR A 18 -0.48 2.26 -3.05
C THR A 18 -0.52 3.66 -3.65
N THR A 19 0.62 4.20 -4.13
CA THR A 19 0.72 5.56 -4.68
C THR A 19 -0.34 5.86 -5.74
N HIS A 20 -0.52 4.95 -6.70
CA HIS A 20 -1.47 5.09 -7.80
C HIS A 20 -2.96 5.09 -7.37
N ILE A 21 -3.24 4.70 -6.12
CA ILE A 21 -4.59 4.55 -5.57
C ILE A 21 -4.88 5.64 -4.55
N LEU A 22 -3.98 5.84 -3.60
CA LEU A 22 -4.21 6.71 -2.43
C LEU A 22 -3.70 8.14 -2.62
N GLN A 23 -2.86 8.42 -3.62
CA GLN A 23 -2.33 9.77 -3.83
C GLN A 23 -3.28 10.60 -4.71
N PRO A 24 -3.95 11.64 -4.18
CA PRO A 24 -4.95 12.40 -4.96
C PRO A 24 -4.35 13.10 -6.19
N SER A 25 -3.05 13.43 -6.16
CA SER A 25 -2.39 14.07 -7.31
C SER A 25 -2.19 13.13 -8.50
N GLU A 26 -2.17 11.81 -8.28
CA GLU A 26 -1.94 10.81 -9.32
C GLU A 26 -3.20 10.55 -10.15
N ILE A 27 -4.39 10.70 -9.56
CA ILE A 27 -5.68 10.51 -10.26
C ILE A 27 -5.81 11.37 -11.53
N PRO A 28 -5.63 12.71 -11.47
CA PRO A 28 -5.67 13.54 -12.68
C PRO A 28 -4.40 13.43 -13.54
N PHE A 29 -3.35 12.73 -13.10
CA PHE A 29 -2.07 12.68 -13.81
C PHE A 29 -2.19 12.04 -15.20
N ALA A 30 -3.06 11.03 -15.36
CA ALA A 30 -3.35 10.44 -16.67
C ALA A 30 -3.92 11.48 -17.66
N LYS A 31 -4.83 12.35 -17.18
CA LYS A 31 -5.34 13.47 -17.97
C LYS A 31 -4.25 14.48 -18.29
N LEU A 32 -3.35 14.76 -17.35
CA LEU A 32 -2.25 15.70 -17.55
C LEU A 32 -1.33 15.23 -18.68
N LYS A 33 -0.97 13.93 -18.71
CA LYS A 33 -0.18 13.35 -19.80
C LYS A 33 -0.85 13.59 -21.15
N LYS A 34 -2.17 13.36 -21.24
CA LYS A 34 -2.93 13.56 -22.47
C LYS A 34 -2.96 15.03 -22.92
N GLU A 35 -3.23 15.96 -22.01
CA GLU A 35 -3.24 17.39 -22.34
C GLU A 35 -1.84 17.91 -22.70
N TYR A 36 -0.81 17.41 -22.02
CA TYR A 36 0.58 17.74 -22.35
C TYR A 36 0.96 17.22 -23.74
N SER A 37 0.62 15.96 -24.07
CA SER A 37 0.84 15.39 -25.41
C SER A 37 0.18 16.22 -26.51
N LYS A 38 -1.07 16.66 -26.33
CA LYS A 38 -1.72 17.57 -27.29
C LYS A 38 -0.94 18.86 -27.50
N GLY A 39 -0.40 19.44 -26.42
CA GLY A 39 0.42 20.65 -26.50
C GLY A 39 1.75 20.41 -27.23
N CYS A 40 2.35 19.22 -27.06
CA CYS A 40 3.52 18.80 -27.81
C CYS A 40 3.20 18.68 -29.31
N ASP A 41 2.09 18.01 -29.64
CA ASP A 41 1.65 17.80 -31.03
C ASP A 41 1.37 19.15 -31.71
N MET A 42 0.70 20.08 -31.02
CA MET A 42 0.44 21.42 -31.52
C MET A 42 1.74 22.21 -31.78
N LEU A 43 2.74 22.11 -30.89
CA LEU A 43 4.05 22.73 -31.12
C LEU A 43 4.73 22.15 -32.36
N TYR A 44 4.65 20.83 -32.52
CA TYR A 44 5.21 20.15 -33.67
C TYR A 44 4.50 20.57 -34.96
N SER A 45 3.17 20.52 -35.02
CA SER A 45 2.39 20.90 -36.21
C SER A 45 2.53 22.37 -36.60
N SER A 46 2.70 23.28 -35.65
CA SER A 46 2.79 24.73 -35.91
C SER A 46 4.18 25.20 -36.31
N ASN A 47 5.24 24.56 -35.79
CA ASN A 47 6.60 25.09 -35.87
C ASN A 47 7.64 24.03 -36.30
N ASN A 48 7.25 22.78 -36.51
CA ASN A 48 8.15 21.62 -36.72
C ASN A 48 9.24 21.53 -35.64
N LYS A 49 8.90 21.88 -34.39
CA LYS A 49 9.83 21.89 -33.26
C LYS A 49 9.43 20.87 -32.21
N LEU A 50 10.42 20.16 -31.71
CA LEU A 50 10.28 19.31 -30.53
C LEU A 50 10.29 20.15 -29.25
N VAL A 51 9.78 19.55 -28.16
CA VAL A 51 9.85 20.17 -26.84
C VAL A 51 11.28 20.23 -26.36
N THR A 52 11.69 21.41 -25.91
CA THR A 52 13.01 21.68 -25.31
C THR A 52 12.82 22.13 -23.87
N LYS A 53 13.90 22.20 -23.09
CA LYS A 53 13.86 22.78 -21.73
C LYS A 53 13.26 24.19 -21.70
N ARG A 54 13.47 24.99 -22.76
CA ARG A 54 12.95 26.36 -22.87
C ARG A 54 11.46 26.41 -23.24
N SER A 55 10.96 25.44 -24.00
CA SER A 55 9.54 25.38 -24.38
C SER A 55 8.68 24.54 -23.42
N PHE A 56 9.28 23.69 -22.58
CA PHE A 56 8.57 22.81 -21.65
C PHE A 56 7.52 23.55 -20.83
N ALA A 57 7.90 24.61 -20.12
CA ALA A 57 6.98 25.35 -19.25
C ALA A 57 5.82 25.99 -20.01
N LYS A 58 6.05 26.43 -21.26
CA LYS A 58 5.02 27.03 -22.12
C LYS A 58 3.94 26.02 -22.52
N ILE A 59 4.28 24.74 -22.60
CA ILE A 59 3.36 23.66 -22.97
C ILE A 59 2.74 23.04 -21.71
N PHE A 60 3.57 22.79 -20.70
CA PHE A 60 3.15 22.16 -19.45
C PHE A 60 2.20 23.03 -18.63
N GLY A 61 2.46 24.34 -18.53
CA GLY A 61 1.64 25.26 -17.73
C GLY A 61 0.15 25.23 -18.11
N PRO A 62 -0.20 25.46 -19.39
CA PRO A 62 -1.59 25.34 -19.86
C PRO A 62 -2.19 23.96 -19.63
N ALA A 63 -1.46 22.88 -19.91
CA ALA A 63 -1.92 21.51 -19.69
C ALA A 63 -2.22 21.24 -18.20
N PHE A 64 -1.37 21.75 -17.31
CA PHE A 64 -1.53 21.65 -15.86
C PHE A 64 -2.79 22.37 -15.38
N ILE A 65 -2.99 23.63 -15.79
CA ILE A 65 -4.16 24.45 -15.42
C ILE A 65 -5.46 23.80 -15.91
N MET A 66 -5.46 23.26 -17.13
CA MET A 66 -6.62 22.56 -17.71
C MET A 66 -6.95 21.23 -16.99
N THR A 67 -5.95 20.61 -16.38
CA THR A 67 -6.08 19.31 -15.72
C THR A 67 -6.48 19.44 -14.26
N TYR A 68 -5.74 20.25 -13.49
CA TYR A 68 -5.92 20.41 -12.06
C TYR A 68 -6.92 21.52 -11.72
N THR A 69 -8.16 21.34 -12.17
CA THR A 69 -9.26 22.22 -11.78
C THR A 69 -9.66 21.96 -10.33
N PRO A 70 -10.29 22.93 -9.63
CA PRO A 70 -10.81 22.72 -8.28
C PRO A 70 -11.73 21.50 -8.18
N THR A 71 -12.58 21.30 -9.19
CA THR A 71 -13.47 20.14 -9.29
C THR A 71 -12.71 18.81 -9.43
N ALA A 72 -11.67 18.77 -10.27
CA ALA A 72 -10.83 17.58 -10.43
C ALA A 72 -10.09 17.23 -9.14
N ILE A 73 -9.55 18.24 -8.44
CA ILE A 73 -8.88 18.05 -7.15
C ILE A 73 -9.86 17.50 -6.11
N ILE A 74 -11.03 18.12 -5.96
CA ILE A 74 -12.06 17.65 -5.01
C ILE A 74 -12.46 16.20 -5.32
N ASN A 75 -12.68 15.87 -6.60
CA ASN A 75 -13.05 14.51 -6.99
C ASN A 75 -11.91 13.52 -6.76
N ALA A 76 -10.66 13.92 -6.94
CA ALA A 76 -9.52 13.07 -6.63
C ALA A 76 -9.45 12.73 -5.13
N PHE A 77 -9.63 13.72 -4.25
CA PHE A 77 -9.69 13.47 -2.81
C PHE A 77 -10.86 12.57 -2.38
N LYS A 78 -12.00 12.69 -3.06
CA LYS A 78 -13.16 11.81 -2.86
C LYS A 78 -12.85 10.37 -3.29
N ALA A 79 -12.23 10.21 -4.45
CA ALA A 79 -11.90 8.91 -5.02
C ALA A 79 -10.85 8.15 -4.19
N THR A 80 -9.89 8.85 -3.58
CA THR A 80 -8.93 8.21 -2.65
C THR A 80 -9.52 7.91 -1.27
N GLY A 81 -10.75 8.38 -0.98
CA GLY A 81 -11.36 8.24 0.33
C GLY A 81 -10.71 9.07 1.44
N ILE A 82 -9.81 9.99 1.10
CA ILE A 82 -9.14 10.86 2.07
C ILE A 82 -10.08 11.97 2.52
N TRP A 83 -10.80 12.60 1.57
CA TRP A 83 -11.74 13.67 1.89
C TRP A 83 -12.96 13.71 0.95
N PRO A 84 -14.19 13.55 1.48
CA PRO A 84 -14.50 13.18 2.85
C PRO A 84 -13.94 11.79 3.16
N PHE A 85 -13.62 11.55 4.43
CA PHE A 85 -13.05 10.26 4.83
C PHE A 85 -14.04 9.13 4.53
N ASN A 86 -13.64 8.19 3.66
CA ASN A 86 -14.44 7.04 3.28
C ASN A 86 -13.53 5.83 3.10
N PRO A 87 -13.51 4.87 4.04
CA PRO A 87 -12.67 3.68 3.95
C PRO A 87 -13.08 2.74 2.82
N ASN A 88 -14.31 2.88 2.29
CA ASN A 88 -14.86 2.06 1.21
C ASN A 88 -14.77 2.75 -0.16
N ALA A 89 -13.98 3.84 -0.29
CA ALA A 89 -13.85 4.56 -1.55
C ALA A 89 -13.07 3.76 -2.62
N ILE A 90 -12.23 2.81 -2.18
CA ILE A 90 -11.36 1.99 -3.02
C ILE A 90 -11.90 0.56 -3.00
N SER A 91 -12.13 -0.03 -4.17
CA SER A 91 -12.51 -1.45 -4.28
C SER A 91 -11.32 -2.35 -3.93
N ASN A 92 -11.59 -3.51 -3.35
CA ASN A 92 -10.55 -4.51 -3.07
C ASN A 92 -9.83 -4.95 -4.36
N ASP A 93 -10.54 -5.00 -5.49
CA ASP A 93 -9.94 -5.37 -6.79
C ASP A 93 -8.83 -4.39 -7.23
N CYS A 94 -8.86 -3.14 -6.76
CA CYS A 94 -7.80 -2.17 -7.04
C CYS A 94 -6.53 -2.45 -6.23
N LEU A 95 -6.63 -3.26 -5.18
CA LEU A 95 -5.52 -3.67 -4.32
C LEU A 95 -4.97 -5.04 -4.72
N ASP A 96 -5.64 -5.74 -5.64
CA ASP A 96 -5.20 -7.05 -6.11
C ASP A 96 -3.89 -6.93 -6.89
N PRO A 97 -2.96 -7.88 -6.71
CA PRO A 97 -1.74 -7.93 -7.50
C PRO A 97 -2.08 -8.08 -8.99
N SER A 98 -1.29 -7.45 -9.86
CA SER A 98 -1.46 -7.62 -11.30
C SER A 98 -1.34 -9.10 -11.69
N LEU A 99 -2.28 -9.57 -12.54
CA LEU A 99 -2.34 -10.93 -13.10
C LEU A 99 -1.04 -11.38 -13.78
N VAL A 100 -0.12 -10.47 -14.11
CA VAL A 100 1.22 -10.81 -14.63
C VAL A 100 2.01 -11.68 -13.64
N THR A 101 1.66 -11.65 -12.35
CA THR A 101 2.24 -12.49 -11.29
C THR A 101 1.46 -13.79 -11.08
N GLU A 102 0.24 -13.90 -11.63
CA GLU A 102 -0.49 -15.15 -11.64
C GLU A 102 0.08 -16.01 -12.76
N ARG A 103 1.02 -16.88 -12.38
CA ARG A 103 1.37 -18.04 -13.21
C ARG A 103 0.14 -18.93 -13.26
N PHE A 104 -0.80 -18.61 -14.14
CA PHE A 104 -1.67 -19.65 -14.64
C PHE A 104 -0.75 -20.63 -15.37
N ASP A 105 -0.78 -21.89 -14.97
CA ASP A 105 -0.23 -23.02 -15.73
C ASP A 105 -1.02 -23.18 -17.04
N LEU A 106 -1.05 -22.13 -17.85
CA LEU A 106 -1.63 -22.18 -19.17
C LEU A 106 -0.67 -23.01 -20.03
N PRO A 107 -1.16 -24.05 -20.70
CA PRO A 107 -0.35 -24.77 -21.67
C PRO A 107 0.17 -23.76 -22.70
N PRO A 108 1.43 -23.86 -23.14
CA PRO A 108 1.99 -22.93 -24.09
C PRO A 108 1.09 -22.88 -25.34
N SER A 109 0.52 -21.71 -25.61
CA SER A 109 -0.22 -21.50 -26.85
C SER A 109 0.75 -21.73 -28.02
N PRO A 110 0.37 -22.50 -29.05
CA PRO A 110 1.23 -22.70 -30.20
C PRO A 110 1.52 -21.34 -30.88
N PRO A 111 2.74 -21.16 -31.43
CA PRO A 111 3.14 -19.89 -32.03
C PRO A 111 2.21 -19.53 -33.19
N LEU A 112 1.56 -18.38 -33.05
CA LEU A 112 0.64 -17.78 -34.03
C LEU A 112 1.44 -17.10 -35.15
N CYS A 113 2.37 -17.83 -35.78
CA CYS A 113 3.24 -17.28 -36.81
C CYS A 113 3.68 -18.36 -37.81
N GLN A 114 2.73 -18.93 -38.56
CA GLN A 114 3.06 -19.76 -39.73
C GLN A 114 1.90 -19.99 -40.74
N GLN A 115 0.85 -19.17 -40.78
CA GLN A 115 -0.32 -19.44 -41.63
C GLN A 115 -0.77 -18.31 -42.56
N LEU A 116 0.12 -17.40 -42.97
CA LEU A 116 -0.23 -16.33 -43.92
C LEU A 116 0.08 -16.61 -45.40
N ASP A 117 0.35 -17.86 -45.80
CA ASP A 117 0.58 -18.18 -47.23
C ASP A 117 -0.13 -19.48 -47.67
N GLN A 118 -1.46 -19.53 -47.62
CA GLN A 118 -2.22 -20.49 -48.45
C GLN A 118 -3.49 -19.82 -49.02
N PRO A 119 -3.72 -19.86 -50.35
CA PRO A 119 -4.94 -19.36 -50.94
C PRO A 119 -6.11 -20.27 -50.58
N TYR A 120 -7.15 -19.68 -49.99
CA TYR A 120 -8.36 -20.35 -49.56
C TYR A 120 -9.30 -20.60 -50.75
N GLU A 121 -9.38 -21.85 -51.21
CA GLU A 121 -10.52 -22.31 -52.02
C GLU A 121 -11.62 -22.84 -51.08
N GLN A 122 -12.81 -22.25 -51.21
CA GLN A 122 -14.03 -22.71 -50.55
C GLN A 122 -14.61 -23.91 -51.29
N VAL A 123 -14.51 -25.10 -50.69
CA VAL A 123 -15.32 -26.26 -51.10
C VAL A 123 -16.29 -26.61 -49.97
N PHE A 124 -17.57 -26.36 -50.19
CA PHE A 124 -18.65 -26.83 -49.32
C PHE A 124 -18.88 -28.34 -49.56
N PRO A 125 -18.98 -29.18 -48.51
CA PRO A 125 -19.35 -30.59 -48.70
C PRO A 125 -20.85 -30.73 -48.99
N PRO A 126 -21.25 -31.58 -49.95
CA PRO A 126 -22.66 -31.83 -50.23
C PRO A 126 -23.31 -32.78 -49.20
N LEU A 127 -24.59 -32.56 -48.92
CA LEU A 127 -25.41 -33.40 -48.03
C LEU A 127 -25.55 -34.85 -48.56
N PRO A 128 -25.58 -35.86 -47.66
CA PRO A 128 -25.75 -37.24 -48.07
C PRO A 128 -27.23 -37.52 -48.39
N ASN A 129 -27.47 -38.02 -49.60
CA ASN A 129 -28.78 -38.50 -50.03
C ASN A 129 -28.68 -39.99 -50.39
N LYS A 130 -29.70 -40.72 -49.93
CA LYS A 130 -30.13 -42.09 -50.29
C LYS A 130 -29.53 -43.29 -49.55
N ILE A 131 -30.41 -43.79 -48.69
CA ILE A 131 -30.61 -45.19 -48.29
C ILE A 131 -30.69 -46.10 -49.53
N SER A 132 -29.99 -47.23 -49.49
CA SER A 132 -30.41 -48.47 -50.17
C SER A 132 -30.00 -49.66 -49.32
N ALA A 133 -31.01 -50.43 -48.93
CA ALA A 133 -30.92 -51.67 -48.18
C ALA A 133 -30.62 -52.85 -49.10
N SER A 134 -29.89 -53.83 -48.57
CA SER A 134 -29.96 -55.30 -48.83
C SER A 134 -28.83 -55.94 -47.99
N VAL A 135 -29.10 -56.36 -46.75
CA VAL A 135 -29.34 -57.77 -46.35
C VAL A 135 -28.23 -58.72 -46.80
N GLU A 136 -27.43 -59.23 -45.84
CA GLU A 136 -27.35 -60.67 -45.55
C GLU A 136 -26.63 -60.92 -44.20
N LEU A 137 -27.34 -61.55 -43.26
CA LEU A 137 -26.77 -62.05 -42.01
C LEU A 137 -26.23 -63.46 -42.26
N GLN A 138 -24.91 -63.63 -42.22
CA GLN A 138 -24.25 -64.94 -42.18
C GLN A 138 -23.61 -65.11 -40.80
N PRO A 139 -23.92 -66.18 -40.04
CA PRO A 139 -23.28 -66.45 -38.76
C PRO A 139 -21.92 -67.10 -39.00
N THR A 140 -20.84 -66.33 -39.05
CA THR A 140 -19.49 -66.88 -39.14
C THR A 140 -18.88 -67.03 -37.75
N SER A 141 -18.76 -68.29 -37.36
CA SER A 141 -17.96 -68.80 -36.25
C SER A 141 -16.52 -68.27 -36.31
N ASN A 142 -16.24 -67.18 -35.60
CA ASN A 142 -14.88 -66.68 -35.42
C ASN A 142 -14.42 -66.90 -33.98
N TYR A 143 -14.11 -68.15 -33.64
CA TYR A 143 -13.21 -68.42 -32.52
C TYR A 143 -11.82 -67.90 -32.91
N PRO A 144 -11.16 -67.06 -32.09
CA PRO A 144 -9.88 -66.47 -32.45
C PRO A 144 -8.82 -67.58 -32.62
N THR A 145 -8.28 -67.69 -33.83
CA THR A 145 -7.15 -68.57 -34.14
C THR A 145 -5.98 -68.26 -33.20
N ARG A 146 -5.27 -69.29 -32.73
CA ARG A 146 -4.12 -69.20 -31.79
C ARG A 146 -3.09 -68.10 -32.15
N SER A 147 -2.97 -67.73 -33.42
CA SER A 147 -2.11 -66.63 -33.90
C SER A 147 -2.59 -65.24 -33.47
N ASN A 148 -3.90 -64.95 -33.51
CA ASN A 148 -4.46 -63.64 -33.15
C ASN A 148 -4.34 -63.39 -31.64
N VAL A 149 -4.53 -64.43 -30.83
CA VAL A 149 -4.36 -64.38 -29.38
C VAL A 149 -2.91 -64.05 -29.00
N ILE A 150 -1.93 -64.56 -29.74
CA ILE A 150 -0.51 -64.29 -29.48
C ILE A 150 -0.16 -62.82 -29.78
N GLU A 151 -0.74 -62.25 -30.83
CA GLU A 151 -0.50 -60.86 -31.22
C GLU A 151 -1.15 -59.87 -30.25
N GLU A 152 -2.38 -60.16 -29.82
CA GLU A 152 -3.08 -59.40 -28.78
C GLU A 152 -2.33 -59.46 -27.44
N LEU A 153 -1.81 -60.64 -27.05
CA LEU A 153 -0.96 -60.78 -25.85
C LEU A 153 0.37 -60.02 -25.94
N LYS A 154 0.93 -59.84 -27.14
CA LYS A 154 2.12 -58.99 -27.34
C LYS A 154 1.79 -57.53 -27.16
N LEU A 155 0.68 -57.06 -27.74
CA LEU A 155 0.22 -55.68 -27.62
C LEU A 155 -0.12 -55.33 -26.16
N LEU A 156 -0.85 -56.20 -25.47
CA LEU A 156 -1.22 -56.02 -24.06
C LEU A 156 0.01 -55.96 -23.14
N LYS A 157 1.10 -56.68 -23.47
CA LYS A 157 2.36 -56.61 -22.73
C LYS A 157 3.02 -55.25 -22.89
N VAL A 158 3.05 -54.71 -24.11
CA VAL A 158 3.60 -53.38 -24.39
C VAL A 158 2.81 -52.30 -23.64
N GLU A 159 1.48 -52.39 -23.65
CA GLU A 159 0.61 -51.47 -22.91
C GLU A 159 0.80 -51.56 -21.39
N ASN A 160 0.95 -52.76 -20.85
CA ASN A 160 1.25 -52.93 -19.41
C ASN A 160 2.61 -52.32 -19.04
N GLU A 161 3.60 -52.40 -19.93
CA GLU A 161 4.88 -51.73 -19.71
C GLU A 161 4.76 -50.21 -19.77
N THR A 162 4.01 -49.64 -20.72
CA THR A 162 3.80 -48.18 -20.80
C THR A 162 3.06 -47.68 -19.56
N LEU A 163 1.99 -48.34 -19.15
CA LEU A 163 1.24 -48.01 -17.93
C LEU A 163 2.12 -48.10 -16.68
N ARG A 164 3.06 -49.04 -16.61
CA ARG A 164 4.02 -49.12 -15.51
C ARG A 164 5.00 -47.95 -15.49
N ARG A 165 5.47 -47.51 -16.67
CA ARG A 165 6.35 -46.32 -16.79
C ARG A 165 5.63 -45.05 -16.36
N GLU A 166 4.39 -44.86 -16.81
CA GLU A 166 3.57 -43.70 -16.45
C GLU A 166 3.27 -43.66 -14.95
N ASN A 167 2.87 -44.78 -14.36
CA ASN A 167 2.67 -44.87 -12.90
C ASN A 167 3.94 -44.56 -12.11
N ALA A 168 5.12 -44.96 -12.61
CA ALA A 168 6.39 -44.61 -11.98
C ALA A 168 6.66 -43.10 -12.05
N GLN A 169 6.31 -42.45 -13.15
CA GLN A 169 6.46 -41.00 -13.33
C GLN A 169 5.49 -40.21 -12.43
N LEU A 170 4.21 -40.61 -12.38
CA LEU A 170 3.21 -40.02 -11.49
C LEU A 170 3.61 -40.15 -10.01
N LYS A 171 4.20 -41.29 -9.61
CA LYS A 171 4.73 -41.47 -8.25
C LYS A 171 5.86 -40.48 -7.94
N LYS A 172 6.76 -40.21 -8.89
CA LYS A 172 7.83 -39.21 -8.72
C LYS A 172 7.27 -37.80 -8.59
N GLN A 173 6.31 -37.43 -9.45
CA GLN A 173 5.67 -36.11 -9.37
C GLN A 173 4.93 -35.92 -8.04
N ASN A 174 4.17 -36.92 -7.60
CA ASN A 174 3.48 -36.87 -6.30
C ASN A 174 4.46 -36.77 -5.12
N ALA A 175 5.64 -37.39 -5.20
CA ALA A 175 6.67 -37.23 -4.18
C ALA A 175 7.19 -35.78 -4.12
N SER A 176 7.48 -35.17 -5.27
CA SER A 176 7.92 -33.77 -5.35
C SER A 176 6.85 -32.78 -4.88
N ILE A 177 5.58 -33.02 -5.23
CA ILE A 177 4.45 -32.19 -4.75
C ILE A 177 4.32 -32.26 -3.22
N LYS A 178 4.48 -33.45 -2.62
CA LYS A 178 4.44 -33.60 -1.17
C LYS A 178 5.57 -32.84 -0.47
N GLU A 179 6.76 -32.85 -1.04
CA GLU A 179 7.91 -32.10 -0.52
C GLU A 179 7.65 -30.58 -0.58
N ASN A 180 7.18 -30.07 -1.72
CA ASN A 180 6.83 -28.67 -1.88
C ASN A 180 5.71 -28.24 -0.92
N PHE A 181 4.69 -29.09 -0.74
CA PHE A 181 3.60 -28.83 0.21
C PHE A 181 4.12 -28.73 1.65
N SER A 182 5.06 -29.59 2.04
CA SER A 182 5.70 -29.52 3.37
C SER A 182 6.45 -28.20 3.58
N LEU A 183 7.18 -27.72 2.56
CA LEU A 183 7.91 -26.45 2.63
C LEU A 183 6.96 -25.25 2.76
N VAL A 184 5.89 -25.23 1.97
CA VAL A 184 4.88 -24.16 2.03
C VAL A 184 4.14 -24.15 3.37
N GLN A 185 3.89 -25.32 3.97
CA GLN A 185 3.34 -25.40 5.32
C GLN A 185 4.28 -24.82 6.38
N GLU A 186 5.59 -25.06 6.27
CA GLU A 186 6.59 -24.48 7.16
C GLU A 186 6.69 -22.95 7.02
N GLU A 187 6.62 -22.43 5.78
CA GLU A 187 6.55 -20.99 5.54
C GLU A 187 5.28 -20.37 6.13
N LEU A 188 4.13 -21.02 5.96
CA LEU A 188 2.85 -20.54 6.49
C LEU A 188 2.87 -20.48 8.03
N GLU A 189 3.44 -21.48 8.70
CA GLU A 189 3.61 -21.47 10.15
C GLU A 189 4.58 -20.37 10.62
N THR A 190 5.61 -20.07 9.83
CA THR A 190 6.52 -18.94 10.08
C THR A 190 5.82 -17.59 9.93
N PHE A 191 4.92 -17.44 8.96
CA PHE A 191 4.11 -16.23 8.77
C PHE A 191 3.12 -16.00 9.93
N LYS A 192 2.47 -17.06 10.43
CA LYS A 192 1.58 -16.98 11.59
C LYS A 192 2.33 -16.62 12.87
N ASN A 193 3.58 -17.10 13.00
CA ASN A 193 4.41 -16.93 14.20
C ASN A 193 5.79 -16.32 13.85
N PRO A 194 5.89 -15.01 13.58
CA PRO A 194 7.13 -14.37 13.11
C PRO A 194 8.29 -14.42 14.12
N GLY A 195 8.05 -14.84 15.36
CA GLY A 195 9.04 -14.94 16.44
C GLY A 195 9.85 -16.24 16.49
N THR A 196 9.47 -17.27 15.71
CA THR A 196 10.09 -18.61 15.69
C THR A 196 10.94 -18.87 14.46
N SER A 197 11.24 -17.86 13.65
CA SER A 197 12.00 -18.05 12.41
C SER A 197 13.42 -18.60 12.69
N PRO A 198 13.92 -19.55 11.88
CA PRO A 198 15.30 -20.05 11.95
C PRO A 198 16.35 -18.93 11.82
N LEU A 199 15.99 -17.83 11.16
CA LEU A 199 16.82 -16.63 11.03
C LEU A 199 17.16 -15.97 12.37
N LYS A 200 16.37 -16.15 13.43
CA LYS A 200 16.71 -15.66 14.77
C LYS A 200 17.92 -16.38 15.38
N LEU A 201 18.13 -17.66 15.04
CA LEU A 201 19.32 -18.42 15.45
C LEU A 201 20.55 -17.99 14.63
N ALA A 202 20.37 -17.67 13.34
CA ALA A 202 21.45 -17.23 12.45
C ALA A 202 21.86 -15.76 12.62
N LEU A 203 20.93 -14.87 13.00
CA LEU A 203 21.15 -13.42 13.18
C LEU A 203 21.46 -13.02 14.64
N LYS A 204 22.08 -13.90 15.42
CA LYS A 204 22.61 -13.51 16.73
C LYS A 204 23.94 -12.77 16.53
N TYR A 205 23.85 -11.48 16.22
CA TYR A 205 25.02 -10.59 16.21
C TYR A 205 25.77 -10.71 17.54
N PRO A 206 27.11 -10.77 17.55
CA PRO A 206 27.88 -10.74 18.78
C PRO A 206 27.71 -9.36 19.43
N VAL A 207 26.83 -9.28 20.41
CA VAL A 207 26.75 -8.12 21.30
C VAL A 207 28.05 -8.13 22.11
N SER A 208 28.86 -7.08 21.95
CA SER A 208 30.01 -6.84 22.81
C SER A 208 29.54 -6.86 24.26
N LYS A 209 30.20 -7.69 25.10
CA LYS A 209 30.01 -7.69 26.55
C LYS A 209 30.42 -6.33 27.09
N THR A 210 29.48 -5.38 27.10
CA THR A 210 29.61 -4.18 27.90
C THR A 210 29.37 -4.63 29.34
N LYS A 211 30.41 -4.57 30.17
CA LYS A 211 30.39 -4.83 31.61
C LYS A 211 29.08 -4.34 32.24
N GLU A 212 28.36 -5.25 32.88
CA GLU A 212 27.35 -4.92 33.87
C GLU A 212 27.98 -3.98 34.90
N ARG A 213 27.61 -2.71 34.84
CA ARG A 213 27.72 -1.80 35.98
C ARG A 213 26.32 -1.72 36.56
N GLU A 214 26.15 -2.33 37.72
CA GLU A 214 25.05 -2.02 38.63
C GLU A 214 25.04 -0.52 38.90
N VAL A 215 24.06 0.19 38.34
CA VAL A 215 23.70 1.53 38.82
C VAL A 215 22.18 1.60 38.89
N SER A 216 21.74 1.73 40.14
CA SER A 216 20.43 2.09 40.66
C SER A 216 19.54 2.94 39.73
N GLU A 217 18.33 2.41 39.52
CA GLU A 217 17.04 3.07 39.72
C GLU A 217 16.80 4.52 39.22
N SER A 218 15.68 4.65 38.48
CA SER A 218 14.95 5.88 38.13
C SER A 218 15.30 6.62 36.82
N THR A 219 15.06 5.98 35.68
CA THR A 219 14.54 6.74 34.51
C THR A 219 13.28 6.06 33.98
N LYS A 220 12.14 6.73 34.16
CA LYS A 220 10.83 6.27 33.65
C LYS A 220 10.89 6.21 32.12
N LYS A 221 11.18 5.03 31.57
CA LYS A 221 10.99 4.73 30.14
C LYS A 221 9.50 4.97 29.83
N ARG A 222 9.21 5.84 28.86
CA ARG A 222 7.84 6.06 28.38
C ARG A 222 7.29 4.71 27.91
N LYS A 223 6.14 4.31 28.45
CA LYS A 223 5.42 3.11 28.02
C LYS A 223 4.91 3.36 26.59
N THR A 224 5.69 3.00 25.59
CA THR A 224 5.21 2.92 24.21
C THR A 224 4.45 1.60 24.08
N LEU A 225 3.14 1.67 23.91
CA LEU A 225 2.32 0.50 23.63
C LEU A 225 2.69 -0.03 22.23
N PRO A 226 3.01 -1.33 22.10
CA PRO A 226 3.30 -1.93 20.80
C PRO A 226 2.08 -1.81 19.88
N PHE A 227 2.28 -1.39 18.63
CA PHE A 227 1.20 -1.16 17.66
C PHE A 227 0.26 -2.37 17.48
N ALA A 228 0.78 -3.59 17.64
CA ALA A 228 0.00 -4.83 17.56
C ALA A 228 -1.08 -5.00 18.65
N TRP A 229 -0.95 -4.32 19.80
CA TRP A 229 -1.96 -4.33 20.88
C TRP A 229 -3.04 -3.24 20.71
N LEU A 230 -2.85 -2.32 19.76
CA LEU A 230 -3.77 -1.20 19.54
C LEU A 230 -5.02 -1.59 18.74
N LEU A 231 -4.93 -2.67 17.96
CA LEU A 231 -5.96 -3.10 17.01
C LEU A 231 -6.81 -4.27 17.51
N THR A 232 -6.52 -4.82 18.70
CA THR A 232 -7.06 -6.12 19.12
C THR A 232 -7.86 -6.12 20.44
N ASN A 233 -7.75 -5.10 21.31
CA ASN A 233 -8.44 -5.06 22.60
C ASN A 233 -9.12 -3.70 22.92
N ASP A 234 -10.34 -3.74 23.47
CA ASP A 234 -11.10 -2.56 23.92
C ASP A 234 -10.45 -1.82 25.10
N GLU A 235 -9.70 -2.53 25.95
CA GLU A 235 -8.96 -1.94 27.07
C GLU A 235 -7.88 -0.95 26.59
N SER A 236 -7.25 -1.23 25.45
CA SER A 236 -6.25 -0.35 24.83
C SER A 236 -6.86 1.01 24.46
N TRP A 237 -8.10 1.02 23.95
CA TRP A 237 -8.82 2.26 23.60
C TRP A 237 -9.16 3.12 24.82
N GLN A 238 -9.50 2.50 25.95
CA GLN A 238 -9.72 3.23 27.20
C GLN A 238 -8.44 3.86 27.73
N GLU A 239 -7.31 3.18 27.56
CA GLU A 239 -6.01 3.69 28.01
C GLU A 239 -5.53 4.87 27.17
N ILE A 240 -5.77 4.84 25.85
CA ILE A 240 -5.52 6.00 24.96
C ILE A 240 -6.37 7.21 25.39
N LYS A 241 -7.67 7.00 25.67
CA LYS A 241 -8.56 8.08 26.14
C LYS A 241 -8.05 8.70 27.44
N LYS A 242 -7.60 7.88 28.39
CA LYS A 242 -7.00 8.35 29.65
C LYS A 242 -5.71 9.16 29.42
N ILE A 243 -4.85 8.72 28.49
CA ILE A 243 -3.63 9.43 28.12
C ILE A 243 -3.95 10.81 27.53
N ASP A 244 -4.92 10.89 26.61
CA ASP A 244 -5.37 12.14 26.01
C ASP A 244 -6.00 13.09 27.03
N GLU A 245 -6.82 12.57 27.95
CA GLU A 245 -7.38 13.35 29.05
C GLU A 245 -6.31 13.88 29.99
N MET A 246 -5.31 13.07 30.34
CA MET A 246 -4.18 13.51 31.16
C MET A 246 -3.35 14.59 30.45
N ALA A 247 -3.15 14.45 29.13
CA ALA A 247 -2.47 15.47 28.34
C ALA A 247 -3.25 16.79 28.32
N LYS A 248 -4.57 16.74 28.11
CA LYS A 248 -5.45 17.92 28.16
C LYS A 248 -5.42 18.60 29.53
N LYS A 249 -5.54 17.83 30.62
CA LYS A 249 -5.43 18.35 32.00
C LYS A 249 -4.07 19.01 32.26
N LYS A 250 -2.98 18.44 31.73
CA LYS A 250 -1.64 19.01 31.88
C LYS A 250 -1.48 20.34 31.14
N VAL A 251 -2.05 20.46 29.93
CA VAL A 251 -2.06 21.72 29.18
C VAL A 251 -2.85 22.78 29.95
N GLU A 252 -4.02 22.43 30.47
CA GLU A 252 -4.88 23.36 31.21
C GLU A 252 -4.22 23.87 32.50
N THR A 253 -3.64 22.97 33.30
CA THR A 253 -2.90 23.37 34.52
C THR A 253 -1.70 24.27 34.20
N THR A 254 -1.05 24.07 33.06
CA THR A 254 0.06 24.94 32.62
C THR A 254 -0.43 26.31 32.18
N ARG A 255 -1.61 26.39 31.53
CA ARG A 255 -2.27 27.64 31.16
C ARG A 255 -2.66 28.44 32.41
N GLN A 256 -3.33 27.79 33.37
CA GLN A 256 -3.72 28.41 34.64
C GLN A 256 -2.51 28.96 35.42
N LYS A 257 -1.41 28.20 35.50
CA LYS A 257 -0.17 28.68 36.14
C LYS A 257 0.45 29.89 35.44
N LYS A 258 0.36 29.97 34.11
CA LYS A 258 0.85 31.14 33.35
C LYS A 258 -0.03 32.37 33.59
N GLU A 259 -1.34 32.20 33.61
CA GLU A 259 -2.30 33.28 33.92
C GLU A 259 -2.10 33.81 35.34
N GLU A 260 -1.97 32.92 36.34
CA GLU A 260 -1.69 33.32 37.72
C GLU A 260 -0.35 34.06 37.85
N ALA A 261 0.68 33.61 37.13
CA ALA A 261 1.98 34.29 37.10
C ALA A 261 1.91 35.66 36.41
N ALA A 262 1.09 35.82 35.37
CA ALA A 262 0.85 37.10 34.71
C ALA A 262 0.11 38.07 35.64
N GLN A 263 -0.93 37.59 36.34
CA GLN A 263 -1.67 38.40 37.30
C GLN A 263 -0.77 38.91 38.43
N LYS A 264 0.04 38.02 39.03
CA LYS A 264 1.03 38.42 40.07
C LYS A 264 2.06 39.43 39.55
N ARG A 265 2.39 39.43 38.26
CA ARG A 265 3.28 40.44 37.66
C ARG A 265 2.57 41.79 37.54
N ALA A 266 1.33 41.80 37.04
CA ALA A 266 0.52 43.02 36.93
C ALA A 266 0.29 43.67 38.30
N ASP A 267 -0.04 42.90 39.33
CA ASP A 267 -0.26 43.41 40.69
C ASP A 267 1.02 44.03 41.27
N ARG A 268 2.20 43.44 40.99
CA ARG A 268 3.50 43.99 41.40
C ARG A 268 3.83 45.30 40.69
N GLU A 269 3.48 45.44 39.41
CA GLU A 269 3.66 46.69 38.67
C GLU A 269 2.73 47.79 39.18
N LEU A 270 1.46 47.47 39.42
CA LEU A 270 0.49 48.41 40.00
C LEU A 270 0.96 48.90 41.38
N ALA A 271 1.45 48.00 42.24
CA ALA A 271 1.98 48.37 43.55
C ALA A 271 3.24 49.26 43.44
N LYS A 272 4.11 49.04 42.45
CA LYS A 272 5.26 49.91 42.17
C LYS A 272 4.81 51.29 41.70
N ALA A 273 3.84 51.36 40.78
CA ALA A 273 3.29 52.61 40.27
C ALA A 273 2.63 53.43 41.39
N GLN A 274 1.84 52.79 42.26
CA GLN A 274 1.23 53.44 43.43
C GLN A 274 2.29 54.01 44.39
N LYS A 275 3.34 53.25 44.71
CA LYS A 275 4.45 53.75 45.56
C LYS A 275 5.16 54.95 44.93
N GLN A 276 5.37 54.93 43.62
CA GLN A 276 5.96 56.06 42.89
C GLN A 276 5.05 57.29 42.90
N ALA A 277 3.75 57.12 42.68
CA ALA A 277 2.76 58.20 42.72
C ALA A 277 2.68 58.86 44.10
N VAL A 278 2.68 58.06 45.18
CA VAL A 278 2.71 58.59 46.56
C VAL A 278 4.00 59.37 46.84
N SER A 279 5.14 58.88 46.37
CA SER A 279 6.43 59.59 46.50
C SER A 279 6.44 60.90 45.72
N ALA A 280 5.91 60.90 44.49
CA ALA A 280 5.78 62.10 43.66
C ALA A 280 4.88 63.14 44.33
N ARG A 281 3.70 62.73 44.82
CA ARG A 281 2.77 63.61 45.55
C ARG A 281 3.41 64.22 46.79
N LYS A 282 4.14 63.44 47.60
CA LYS A 282 4.89 63.97 48.75
C LYS A 282 5.98 64.97 48.36
N LYS A 283 6.65 64.77 47.21
CA LYS A 283 7.63 65.74 46.70
C LYS A 283 6.95 67.03 46.26
N GLU A 284 5.81 66.93 45.59
CA GLU A 284 5.04 68.07 45.13
C GLU A 284 4.48 68.91 46.28
N GLU A 285 3.94 68.27 47.32
CA GLU A 285 3.51 68.93 48.56
C GLU A 285 4.66 69.67 49.25
N ARG A 286 5.87 69.08 49.29
CA ARG A 286 7.07 69.75 49.82
C ARG A 286 7.46 70.98 48.98
N MET A 287 7.36 70.89 47.65
CA MET A 287 7.68 72.00 46.75
C MET A 287 6.67 73.13 46.86
N GLN A 288 5.37 72.82 46.98
CA GLN A 288 4.32 73.81 47.22
C GLN A 288 4.49 74.50 48.57
N LYS A 289 4.86 73.76 49.63
CA LYS A 289 5.13 74.36 50.94
C LYS A 289 6.31 75.34 50.89
N LYS A 290 7.40 74.97 50.21
CA LYS A 290 8.55 75.86 49.99
C LYS A 290 8.19 77.13 49.23
N ARG A 291 7.30 77.05 48.22
CA ARG A 291 6.82 78.22 47.47
C ARG A 291 5.97 79.17 48.31
N LYS A 292 5.15 78.62 49.21
CA LYS A 292 4.34 79.43 50.15
C LYS A 292 5.15 80.10 51.26
N GLU A 293 6.35 79.61 51.56
CA GLU A 293 7.27 80.19 52.54
C GLU A 293 8.19 81.27 51.92
N SER A 294 8.17 81.44 50.60
CA SER A 294 9.00 82.42 49.86
C SER A 294 8.23 83.66 49.36
N ASP A 295 6.91 83.70 49.55
CA ASP A 295 6.02 84.85 49.30
C ASP A 295 5.63 85.50 50.64
#